data_AF-A0A0D0HN02-F1
#
_entry.id   AF-A0A0D0HN02-F1
#
_cell.length_a   1.000
_cell.length_b   1.000
_cell.length_c   1.000
_cell.angle_alpha   90.00
_cell.angle_beta   90.00
_cell.angle_gamma   90.00
#
_symmetry.space_group_name_H-M   'P 1'
#
loop_
_entity.id
_entity.type
_entity.pdbx_description
1 polymer ?
#
loop_
_entity_poly.entity_id
_entity_poly.type
_entity_poly.pdbx_seq_one_letter_code
_entity_poly.pdbx_strand_id
1 'polypeptide(L)'
;MLRSIKGDLWKAPLIGAWTSKPFAGQPNGDLYCDGAEGAAESYDTWEALEQAYFALFFRLKGFGLLRSALLRKDGKQAHTWHDDDR
;
A
#
# COMPACT_ATOMS: atom_id res chain seq x y z
N MET A 1 15.32 -3.62 -19.24
CA MET A 1 14.05 -4.08 -18.64
C MET A 1 14.38 -5.02 -17.50
N LEU A 2 14.30 -4.58 -16.25
CA LEU A 2 14.42 -5.49 -15.10
C LEU A 2 13.10 -6.27 -14.96
N ARG A 3 13.00 -7.40 -15.64
CA ARG A 3 12.00 -8.43 -15.32
C ARG A 3 12.66 -9.34 -14.28
N SER A 4 12.38 -9.12 -13.00
CA SER A 4 12.85 -10.03 -11.95
C SER A 4 12.14 -11.37 -12.06
N ILE A 5 12.95 -12.42 -12.17
CA ILE A 5 12.61 -13.83 -12.45
C ILE A 5 12.17 -14.52 -11.14
N LYS A 6 11.19 -13.95 -10.44
CA LYS A 6 10.56 -14.55 -9.25
C LYS A 6 9.06 -14.36 -9.37
N GLY A 7 8.51 -15.08 -10.33
CA GLY A 7 7.07 -15.25 -10.46
C GLY A 7 6.50 -16.06 -9.30
N ASP A 8 5.24 -15.77 -9.00
CA ASP A 8 4.26 -16.57 -8.26
C ASP A 8 4.08 -16.42 -6.74
N LEU A 9 5.05 -15.97 -5.93
CA LEU A 9 4.89 -16.03 -4.45
C LEU A 9 5.50 -14.87 -3.67
N TRP A 10 5.78 -13.73 -4.30
CA TRP A 10 6.31 -12.60 -3.52
C TRP A 10 5.20 -11.93 -2.71
N LYS A 11 5.29 -12.06 -1.39
CA LYS A 11 4.46 -11.29 -0.46
C LYS A 11 4.64 -9.80 -0.77
N ALA A 12 3.55 -9.13 -1.15
CA ALA A 12 3.54 -7.76 -1.62
C ALA A 12 3.64 -6.77 -0.44
N PRO A 13 4.39 -5.67 -0.58
CA PRO A 13 4.27 -4.53 0.32
C PRO A 13 3.05 -3.70 -0.05
N LEU A 14 2.19 -3.42 0.94
CA LEU A 14 1.09 -2.47 0.80
C LEU A 14 1.50 -1.14 1.43
N ILE A 15 1.56 -0.09 0.62
CA ILE A 15 2.01 1.23 1.04
C ILE A 15 0.90 2.24 0.72
N GLY A 16 0.27 2.79 1.75
CA GLY A 16 -0.59 3.96 1.65
C GLY A 16 0.17 5.20 2.12
N ALA A 17 0.23 6.23 1.30
CA ALA A 17 0.80 7.52 1.65
C ALA A 17 -0.23 8.61 1.42
N TRP A 18 -0.48 9.41 2.46
CA TRP A 18 -1.32 10.58 2.37
C TRP A 18 -0.54 11.83 2.75
N THR A 19 -0.75 12.90 2.01
CA THR A 19 -0.24 14.23 2.29
C THR A 19 -1.38 15.24 2.22
N SER A 20 -1.54 16.03 3.28
CA SER A 20 -2.54 17.11 3.29
C SER A 20 -2.05 18.35 2.54
N LYS A 21 -0.74 18.42 2.26
CA LYS A 21 -0.08 19.47 1.48
C LYS A 21 0.84 18.80 0.45
N PRO A 22 0.30 18.25 -0.65
CA PRO A 22 1.15 17.74 -1.72
C PRO A 22 2.01 18.85 -2.30
N PHE A 23 3.17 18.48 -2.86
CA PHE A 23 3.87 19.39 -3.77
C PHE A 23 3.02 19.60 -5.03
N ALA A 24 3.23 20.73 -5.71
CA ALA A 24 2.51 21.04 -6.94
C ALA A 24 2.65 19.91 -7.97
N GLY A 25 1.52 19.29 -8.32
CA GLY A 25 1.46 18.16 -9.26
C GLY A 25 1.53 16.76 -8.64
N GLN A 26 1.54 16.64 -7.31
CA GLN A 26 1.40 15.34 -6.63
C GLN A 26 -0.05 15.12 -6.13
N PRO A 27 -0.57 13.89 -6.22
CA PRO A 27 -1.85 13.54 -5.62
C PRO A 27 -1.79 13.62 -4.08
N ASN A 28 -2.95 13.84 -3.46
CA ASN A 28 -3.08 13.92 -1.99
C ASN A 28 -2.85 12.55 -1.34
N GLY A 29 -3.40 11.50 -1.94
CA GLY A 29 -3.28 10.13 -1.47
C GLY A 29 -2.76 9.24 -2.57
N ASP A 30 -1.75 8.44 -2.25
CA ASP A 30 -1.20 7.38 -3.10
C ASP A 30 -1.31 6.05 -2.37
N LEU A 31 -1.93 5.07 -3.02
CA LEU A 31 -1.93 3.68 -2.60
C LEU A 31 -1.12 2.87 -3.60
N TYR A 32 -0.09 2.22 -3.09
CA TYR A 32 0.83 1.40 -3.86
C TYR A 32 0.85 -0.03 -3.32
N CYS A 33 0.68 -1.01 -4.19
CA CYS A 33 0.81 -2.43 -3.88
C CYS A 33 1.58 -3.13 -4.98
N ASP A 34 2.80 -3.59 -4.68
CA ASP A 34 3.68 -4.33 -5.61
C ASP A 34 3.31 -5.82 -5.66
N GLY A 35 2.01 -6.13 -5.64
CA GLY A 35 1.50 -7.50 -5.71
C GLY A 35 1.23 -7.95 -7.14
N ALA A 36 0.71 -9.19 -7.28
CA ALA A 36 0.32 -9.74 -8.58
C ALA A 36 -0.68 -8.87 -9.35
N GLU A 37 -1.48 -8.05 -8.66
CA GLU A 37 -2.42 -7.12 -9.25
C GLU A 37 -1.88 -5.69 -9.44
N GLY A 38 -0.64 -5.38 -9.00
CA GLY A 38 0.03 -4.10 -9.24
C GLY A 38 -0.88 -2.88 -9.12
N ALA A 39 -1.35 -2.57 -7.90
CA ALA A 39 -2.29 -1.47 -7.69
C ALA A 39 -1.54 -0.18 -7.35
N ALA A 40 -1.63 0.82 -8.24
CA ALA A 40 -1.22 2.19 -7.99
C ALA A 40 -2.43 3.09 -8.20
N GLU A 41 -3.15 3.39 -7.11
CA GLU A 41 -4.36 4.22 -7.14
C GLU A 41 -4.14 5.50 -6.35
N SER A 42 -4.64 6.61 -6.88
CA SER A 42 -4.61 7.91 -6.21
C SER A 42 -5.98 8.28 -5.70
N TYR A 43 -6.03 8.93 -4.53
CA TYR A 43 -7.28 9.31 -3.86
C TYR A 43 -7.28 10.80 -3.49
N ASP A 44 -8.44 11.43 -3.66
CA ASP A 44 -8.65 12.85 -3.32
C ASP A 44 -8.99 13.09 -1.85
N THR A 45 -9.39 12.05 -1.11
CA THR A 45 -9.76 12.12 0.33
C THR A 45 -9.05 11.06 1.16
N TRP A 46 -8.74 11.41 2.41
CA TRP A 46 -8.09 10.50 3.36
C TRP A 46 -8.96 9.28 3.62
N GLU A 47 -10.26 9.47 3.81
CA GLU A 47 -11.20 8.38 4.09
C GLU A 47 -11.25 7.35 2.95
N ALA A 48 -11.22 7.80 1.68
CA ALA A 48 -11.21 6.89 0.54
C ALA A 48 -9.91 6.08 0.48
N LEU A 49 -8.77 6.72 0.69
CA LEU A 49 -7.47 6.04 0.76
C LEU A 49 -7.41 5.04 1.91
N GLU A 50 -7.84 5.44 3.10
CA GLU A 50 -7.84 4.62 4.30
C GLU A 50 -8.75 3.39 4.11
N GLN A 51 -9.96 3.60 3.59
CA GLN A 51 -10.89 2.52 3.32
C GLN A 51 -10.36 1.54 2.27
N ALA A 52 -9.82 2.03 1.15
CA ALA A 52 -9.21 1.20 0.12
C ALA A 52 -7.99 0.43 0.65
N TYR A 53 -7.13 1.12 1.41
CA TYR A 53 -5.98 0.52 2.09
C TYR A 53 -6.40 -0.64 2.99
N PHE A 54 -7.35 -0.43 3.90
CA PHE A 54 -7.80 -1.50 4.80
C PHE A 54 -8.50 -2.63 4.06
N ALA A 55 -9.31 -2.32 3.05
CA ALA A 55 -9.94 -3.34 2.22
C ALA A 55 -8.90 -4.23 1.52
N LEU A 56 -7.85 -3.63 0.94
CA LEU A 56 -6.77 -4.37 0.30
C LEU A 56 -5.94 -5.14 1.32
N PHE A 57 -5.64 -4.52 2.47
CA PHE A 57 -4.93 -5.14 3.58
C PHE A 57 -5.61 -6.43 4.05
N PHE A 58 -6.90 -6.40 4.35
CA PHE A 58 -7.63 -7.57 4.83
C PHE A 58 -7.70 -8.66 3.76
N ARG A 59 -7.87 -8.31 2.49
CA ARG A 59 -7.82 -9.28 1.37
C ARG A 59 -6.45 -9.95 1.31
N LEU A 60 -5.37 -9.18 1.16
CA LEU A 60 -4.01 -9.69 1.00
C LEU A 60 -3.55 -10.49 2.22
N LYS A 61 -3.90 -10.03 3.42
CA LYS A 61 -3.65 -10.76 4.67
C LYS A 61 -4.40 -12.09 4.71
N GLY A 62 -5.66 -12.12 4.30
CA GLY A 62 -6.44 -13.36 4.20
C GLY A 62 -5.86 -14.37 3.21
N PHE A 63 -5.24 -13.90 2.13
CA PHE A 63 -4.54 -14.74 1.16
C PHE A 63 -3.11 -15.12 1.57
N GLY A 64 -2.57 -14.57 2.67
CA GLY A 64 -1.16 -14.79 3.05
C GLY A 64 -0.16 -14.19 2.05
N LEU A 65 -0.61 -13.23 1.23
CA LEU A 65 0.18 -12.58 0.17
C LEU A 65 0.76 -11.23 0.61
N LEU A 66 0.56 -10.83 1.87
CA LEU A 66 1.01 -9.55 2.39
C LEU A 66 2.31 -9.70 3.17
N ARG A 67 3.35 -8.94 2.82
CA ARG A 67 4.64 -8.94 3.53
C ARG A 67 4.66 -7.90 4.64
N SER A 68 4.18 -6.72 4.28
CA SER A 68 4.18 -5.56 5.14
C SER A 68 3.09 -4.62 4.66
N ALA A 69 2.58 -3.87 5.60
CA ALA A 69 1.60 -2.83 5.39
C ALA A 69 2.12 -1.57 6.07
N LEU A 70 2.20 -0.48 5.34
CA LEU A 70 2.59 0.82 5.86
C LEU A 70 1.56 1.84 5.41
N LEU A 71 0.92 2.50 6.35
CA LEU A 71 0.05 3.63 6.08
C LEU A 71 0.66 4.86 6.75
N ARG A 72 0.84 5.91 5.97
CA ARG A 72 1.36 7.19 6.44
C ARG A 72 0.38 8.31 6.13
N LYS A 73 0.22 9.22 7.10
CA LYS A 73 -0.57 10.42 6.98
C LYS A 73 0.28 11.63 7.34
N ASP A 74 0.49 12.53 6.39
CA ASP A 74 1.25 13.76 6.56
C ASP A 74 2.66 13.49 7.14
N GLY A 75 3.32 12.46 6.61
CA GLY A 75 4.62 12.00 7.10
C GLY A 75 4.58 11.18 8.39
N LYS A 76 3.49 11.20 9.16
CA LYS A 76 3.31 10.38 10.38
C LYS A 76 2.88 8.95 10.02
N GLN A 77 3.38 7.98 10.77
CA GLN A 77 2.96 6.59 10.65
C GLN A 77 1.55 6.45 11.25
N ALA A 78 0.56 6.16 10.42
CA ALA A 78 -0.82 5.96 10.85
C ALA A 78 -1.12 4.49 11.15
N HIS A 79 -0.60 3.58 10.32
CA HIS A 79 -0.67 2.14 10.53
C HIS A 79 0.61 1.49 10.06
N THR A 80 1.04 0.45 10.77
CA THR A 80 2.13 -0.40 10.33
C THR A 80 1.88 -1.81 10.77
N TRP A 81 2.05 -2.72 9.83
CA TRP A 81 1.96 -4.14 10.03
C TRP A 81 3.12 -4.79 9.28
N HIS A 82 3.76 -5.75 9.91
CA HIS A 82 4.76 -6.59 9.26
C HIS A 82 4.35 -8.03 9.53
N ASP A 83 4.54 -8.87 8.53
CA ASP A 83 4.49 -10.31 8.68
C ASP A 83 5.76 -10.71 9.46
N ASP A 84 5.69 -10.61 10.78
CA ASP A 84 6.73 -11.10 11.69
C ASP A 84 6.64 -12.64 11.64
N ASP A 85 7.48 -13.22 10.79
CA ASP A 85 7.61 -14.64 10.54
C ASP A 85 7.92 -15.37 11.86
N ARG A 86 6.99 -16.21 12.32
CA ARG A 86 7.22 -17.20 13.37
C ARG A 86 7.03 -18.60 12.79
#